data_AF-A0A9D2S659-F1
#
_entry.id   AF-A0A9D2S659-F1
#
_cell.length_a   1.000
_cell.length_b   1.000
_cell.length_c   1.000
_cell.angle_alpha   90.00
_cell.angle_beta   90.00
_cell.angle_gamma   90.00
#
_symmetry.space_group_name_H-M   'P 1'
#
loop_
_entity.id
_entity.type
_entity.pdbx_description
1 polymer ?
#
loop_
_entity_poly.entity_id
_entity_poly.type
_entity_poly.pdbx_seq_one_letter_code
_entity_poly.pdbx_strand_id
1 'polypeptide(L)'
;MGKKLVIDTMFCDLRKMQESTLSQYDSIRIDAMMAVTNPRARELMSRYPIQMDCMHAVDLDDETTLNTLNGKTVFTGRNTPNGRQYLIVNGTMTIAPDAGDALRQYMGLTINGLVLCPDSLATVLASKAAVNGKIETYPDGAAVLKSNAVIDRTFALRAEPGRLYWASQRLIAVDDGLDGEELAAKGVRFAAREAYLTESLAESMAPLFDPDTRLVILPDGTAVEQDDLTLNGAALRRLGSSLLVLGDLRLTDDCAEALSDLDYLQVEGDVYLPESMADALDAVTETILDGEVHYLAGKPLFDKLNITVDRSLLDAFPDGLTLVDCQNVTLDGSLTPADVIDHLAFYDCKSITCPAALVSAVNAVADGMGSVSAGDSGEEDSTPDDGDVQRIDAMSYIL
;
A
#
# COMPACT_ATOMS: atom_id res chain seq x y z
N MET A 1 -39.77 20.52 -8.47
CA MET A 1 -38.53 20.12 -9.15
C MET A 1 -38.58 18.61 -9.33
N GLY A 2 -37.79 18.05 -10.24
CA GLY A 2 -37.89 16.64 -10.59
C GLY A 2 -37.04 15.76 -9.67
N LYS A 3 -37.55 14.59 -9.27
CA LYS A 3 -36.86 13.71 -8.32
C LYS A 3 -35.64 13.09 -9.00
N LYS A 4 -34.45 13.24 -8.42
CA LYS A 4 -33.19 12.71 -8.99
C LYS A 4 -32.66 11.56 -8.16
N LEU A 5 -32.07 10.57 -8.82
CA LEU A 5 -31.32 9.48 -8.18
C LEU A 5 -29.85 9.56 -8.61
N VAL A 6 -28.95 9.58 -7.64
CA VAL A 6 -27.51 9.48 -7.86
C VAL A 6 -27.02 8.27 -7.09
N ILE A 7 -26.42 7.32 -7.80
CA ILE A 7 -25.83 6.10 -7.24
C ILE A 7 -24.33 6.20 -7.45
N ASP A 8 -23.57 6.22 -6.37
CA ASP A 8 -22.11 6.11 -6.36
C ASP A 8 -21.74 4.79 -5.67
N THR A 9 -21.17 3.86 -6.45
CA THR A 9 -20.88 2.52 -5.93
C THR A 9 -19.71 1.83 -6.61
N MET A 10 -18.99 0.96 -5.90
CA MET A 10 -17.98 0.14 -6.56
C MET A 10 -18.62 -0.90 -7.52
N PHE A 11 -19.79 -1.45 -7.16
CA PHE A 11 -20.46 -2.50 -7.93
C PHE A 11 -21.97 -2.25 -8.03
N CYS A 12 -22.49 -2.06 -9.24
CA CYS A 12 -23.92 -1.88 -9.48
C CYS A 12 -24.53 -3.07 -10.23
N ASP A 13 -25.44 -3.83 -9.63
CA ASP A 13 -26.19 -4.90 -10.30
C ASP A 13 -27.53 -4.37 -10.82
N LEU A 14 -27.63 -4.24 -12.15
CA LEU A 14 -28.79 -3.68 -12.83
C LEU A 14 -29.76 -4.77 -13.33
N ARG A 15 -29.43 -6.06 -13.17
CA ARG A 15 -30.21 -7.16 -13.75
C ARG A 15 -31.62 -7.22 -13.20
N LYS A 16 -31.82 -6.79 -11.95
CA LYS A 16 -33.09 -6.86 -11.21
C LYS A 16 -33.92 -5.57 -11.23
N MET A 17 -33.44 -4.55 -11.94
CA MET A 17 -34.09 -3.25 -12.08
C MET A 17 -35.56 -3.37 -12.51
N GLN A 18 -36.41 -2.55 -11.89
CA GLN A 18 -37.85 -2.54 -12.11
C GLN A 18 -38.33 -1.22 -12.66
N GLU A 19 -39.24 -1.27 -13.63
CA GLU A 19 -39.84 -0.11 -14.28
C GLU A 19 -40.57 0.81 -13.28
N SER A 20 -41.19 0.23 -12.25
CA SER A 20 -41.83 0.96 -11.16
C SER A 20 -40.86 1.75 -10.29
N THR A 21 -39.59 1.36 -10.22
CA THR A 21 -38.55 2.12 -9.51
C THR A 21 -38.07 3.27 -10.38
N LEU A 22 -37.77 3.00 -11.66
CA LEU A 22 -37.22 3.99 -12.57
C LEU A 22 -38.18 5.14 -12.89
N SER A 23 -39.47 4.84 -13.03
CA SER A 23 -40.51 5.83 -13.33
C SER A 23 -40.75 6.87 -12.22
N GLN A 24 -40.13 6.69 -11.05
CA GLN A 24 -40.21 7.66 -9.95
C GLN A 24 -39.20 8.81 -10.08
N TYR A 25 -38.23 8.71 -11.01
CA TYR A 25 -37.13 9.65 -11.12
C TYR A 25 -37.08 10.29 -12.51
N ASP A 26 -36.84 11.60 -12.54
CA ASP A 26 -36.69 12.38 -13.78
C ASP A 26 -35.27 12.29 -14.34
N SER A 27 -34.29 11.93 -13.50
CA SER A 27 -32.93 11.64 -13.92
C SER A 27 -32.28 10.64 -12.97
N ILE A 28 -31.55 9.67 -13.52
CA ILE A 28 -30.79 8.68 -12.77
C ILE A 28 -29.33 8.76 -13.25
N ARG A 29 -28.41 9.02 -12.34
CA ARG A 29 -26.96 8.96 -12.60
C ARG A 29 -26.37 7.80 -11.82
N ILE A 30 -25.65 6.93 -12.50
CA ILE A 30 -24.94 5.80 -11.91
C ILE A 30 -23.46 6.02 -12.20
N ASP A 31 -22.67 6.15 -11.14
CA ASP A 31 -21.22 6.12 -11.18
C ASP A 31 -20.79 4.81 -10.54
N ALA A 32 -20.15 3.93 -11.31
CA ALA A 32 -19.69 2.66 -10.76
C ALA A 32 -18.39 2.15 -11.36
N MET A 33 -17.53 1.54 -10.55
CA MET A 33 -16.35 0.87 -11.10
C MET A 33 -16.76 -0.33 -11.98
N MET A 34 -17.74 -1.13 -11.53
CA MET A 34 -18.29 -2.22 -12.31
C MET A 34 -19.82 -2.24 -12.31
N ALA A 35 -20.42 -2.37 -13.50
CA ALA A 35 -21.85 -2.57 -13.68
C ALA A 35 -22.15 -3.98 -14.21
N VAL A 36 -23.12 -4.65 -13.60
CA VAL A 36 -23.62 -5.96 -14.07
C VAL A 36 -24.94 -5.74 -14.80
N THR A 37 -24.98 -6.15 -16.07
CA THR A 37 -26.13 -5.95 -16.95
C THR A 37 -26.67 -7.27 -17.49
N ASN A 38 -27.88 -7.22 -18.03
CA ASN A 38 -28.44 -8.24 -18.89
C ASN A 38 -29.21 -7.54 -20.04
N PRO A 39 -29.73 -8.26 -21.04
CA PRO A 39 -30.50 -7.65 -22.13
C PRO A 39 -31.69 -6.81 -21.65
N ARG A 40 -32.39 -7.25 -20.60
CA ARG A 40 -33.55 -6.54 -20.01
C ARG A 40 -33.16 -5.20 -19.40
N ALA A 41 -32.06 -5.16 -18.65
CA ALA A 41 -31.52 -3.95 -18.04
C ALA A 41 -31.08 -2.95 -19.11
N ARG A 42 -30.43 -3.42 -20.19
CA ARG A 42 -30.03 -2.56 -21.32
C ARG A 42 -31.23 -1.94 -22.04
N GLU A 43 -32.31 -2.71 -22.23
CA GLU A 43 -33.56 -2.19 -22.78
C GLU A 43 -34.16 -1.10 -21.88
N LEU A 44 -34.21 -1.33 -20.57
CA LEU A 44 -34.68 -0.33 -19.61
C LEU A 44 -33.79 0.92 -19.59
N MET A 45 -32.46 0.78 -19.62
CA MET A 45 -31.53 1.91 -19.71
C MET A 45 -31.73 2.74 -20.98
N SER A 46 -32.16 2.14 -22.09
CA SER A 46 -32.46 2.88 -23.32
C SER A 46 -33.81 3.63 -23.27
N ARG A 47 -34.73 3.22 -22.39
CA ARG A 47 -36.08 3.80 -22.26
C ARG A 47 -36.19 4.88 -21.18
N TYR A 48 -35.34 4.81 -20.14
CA TYR A 48 -35.38 5.69 -18.97
C TYR A 48 -34.20 6.66 -18.96
N PRO A 49 -34.27 7.80 -18.24
CA PRO A 49 -33.22 8.82 -18.21
C PRO A 49 -32.03 8.40 -17.32
N ILE A 50 -31.41 7.26 -17.65
CA ILE A 50 -30.24 6.70 -16.97
C ILE A 50 -28.98 7.15 -17.70
N GLN A 51 -28.09 7.81 -16.96
CA GLN A 51 -26.71 8.06 -17.36
C GLN A 51 -25.81 7.17 -16.51
N MET A 52 -25.07 6.27 -17.15
CA MET A 52 -24.16 5.35 -16.47
C MET A 52 -22.73 5.67 -16.90
N ASP A 53 -21.90 6.00 -15.93
CA ASP A 53 -20.45 6.02 -16.05
C ASP A 53 -19.91 4.79 -15.34
N CYS A 54 -19.17 3.95 -16.07
CA CYS A 54 -18.51 2.82 -15.44
C CYS A 54 -17.23 2.41 -16.15
N MET A 55 -16.25 1.92 -15.37
CA MET A 55 -15.01 1.39 -15.95
C MET A 55 -15.26 0.06 -16.66
N HIS A 56 -16.03 -0.84 -16.06
CA HIS A 56 -16.29 -2.18 -16.58
C HIS A 56 -17.78 -2.55 -16.54
N ALA A 57 -18.34 -2.95 -17.68
CA ALA A 57 -19.68 -3.52 -17.76
C ALA A 57 -19.61 -5.01 -18.10
N VAL A 58 -20.30 -5.85 -17.33
CA VAL A 58 -20.33 -7.31 -17.52
C VAL A 58 -21.76 -7.76 -17.76
N ASP A 59 -21.98 -8.44 -18.88
CA ASP A 59 -23.26 -9.09 -19.18
C ASP A 59 -23.33 -10.46 -18.50
N LEU A 60 -24.23 -10.61 -17.53
CA LEU A 60 -24.51 -11.87 -16.83
C LEU A 60 -26.00 -12.20 -16.90
N ASP A 61 -26.34 -13.48 -16.95
CA ASP A 61 -27.74 -13.89 -16.81
C ASP A 61 -28.23 -13.82 -15.37
N ASP A 62 -29.54 -13.94 -15.18
CA ASP A 62 -30.20 -13.80 -13.88
C ASP A 62 -29.86 -14.93 -12.90
N GLU A 63 -29.39 -16.08 -13.40
CA GLU A 63 -29.02 -17.25 -12.62
C GLU A 63 -27.57 -17.18 -12.09
N THR A 64 -26.77 -16.25 -12.61
CA THR A 64 -25.37 -16.11 -12.18
C THR A 64 -25.29 -15.37 -10.85
N THR A 65 -24.72 -16.01 -9.83
CA THR A 65 -24.50 -15.37 -8.53
C THR A 65 -23.22 -14.55 -8.52
N LEU A 66 -23.24 -13.41 -7.83
CA LEU A 66 -22.06 -12.58 -7.58
C LEU A 66 -21.54 -12.92 -6.19
N ASN A 67 -20.27 -13.30 -6.09
CA ASN A 67 -19.61 -13.55 -4.81
C ASN A 67 -18.42 -12.61 -4.65
N THR A 68 -18.28 -12.02 -3.46
CA THR A 68 -17.21 -11.07 -3.15
C THR A 68 -16.27 -11.65 -2.10
N LEU A 69 -14.97 -11.59 -2.36
CA LEU A 69 -13.91 -11.93 -1.41
C LEU A 69 -13.07 -10.68 -1.15
N ASN A 70 -12.85 -10.35 0.12
CA ASN A 70 -12.08 -9.18 0.53
C ASN A 70 -10.83 -9.60 1.32
N GLY A 71 -9.76 -8.83 1.21
CA GLY A 71 -8.51 -9.04 1.93
C GLY A 71 -7.56 -10.01 1.20
N LYS A 72 -6.86 -10.86 1.97
CA LYS A 72 -5.89 -11.83 1.44
C LYS A 72 -6.55 -13.19 1.26
N THR A 73 -6.60 -13.69 0.03
CA THR A 73 -7.26 -14.94 -0.33
C THR A 73 -6.30 -15.89 -1.04
N VAL A 74 -6.28 -17.16 -0.61
CA VAL A 74 -5.65 -18.24 -1.37
C VAL A 74 -6.71 -18.97 -2.16
N PHE A 75 -6.56 -19.01 -3.49
CA PHE A 75 -7.49 -19.64 -4.40
C PHE A 75 -6.90 -20.95 -4.92
N THR A 76 -7.56 -22.05 -4.61
CA THR A 76 -7.10 -23.43 -4.84
C THR A 76 -8.12 -24.20 -5.68
N GLY A 77 -7.81 -25.45 -6.04
CA GLY A 77 -8.78 -26.35 -6.68
C GLY A 77 -10.08 -26.55 -5.88
N ARG A 78 -10.04 -26.34 -4.55
CA ARG A 78 -11.23 -26.45 -3.67
C ARG A 78 -12.21 -25.30 -3.84
N ASN A 79 -11.82 -24.21 -4.49
CA ASN A 79 -12.67 -23.05 -4.75
C ASN A 79 -13.51 -23.20 -6.02
N THR A 80 -13.84 -24.44 -6.40
CA THR A 80 -14.71 -24.70 -7.55
C THR A 80 -16.11 -24.10 -7.28
N PRO A 81 -16.67 -23.29 -8.19
CA PRO A 81 -17.95 -22.66 -7.97
C PRO A 81 -19.08 -23.69 -7.92
N ASN A 82 -20.07 -23.46 -7.06
CA ASN A 82 -21.32 -24.23 -7.08
C ASN A 82 -22.32 -23.49 -7.98
N GLY A 83 -22.53 -23.99 -9.19
CA GLY A 83 -23.36 -23.35 -10.21
C GLY A 83 -22.64 -22.20 -10.93
N ARG A 84 -23.42 -21.30 -11.53
CA ARG A 84 -22.89 -20.18 -12.32
C ARG A 84 -22.54 -19.04 -11.37
N GLN A 85 -21.25 -18.76 -11.24
CA GLN A 85 -20.76 -17.72 -10.35
C GLN A 85 -19.82 -16.77 -11.07
N TYR A 86 -19.88 -15.50 -10.69
CA TYR A 86 -18.90 -14.48 -11.01
C TYR A 86 -18.22 -14.05 -9.71
N LEU A 87 -16.89 -13.99 -9.71
CA LEU A 87 -16.12 -13.69 -8.49
C LEU A 87 -15.59 -12.26 -8.53
N ILE A 88 -15.81 -11.53 -7.46
CA ILE A 88 -15.23 -10.20 -7.22
C ILE A 88 -14.22 -10.37 -6.09
N VAL A 89 -12.98 -9.92 -6.30
CA VAL A 89 -11.92 -10.00 -5.29
C VAL A 89 -11.36 -8.61 -5.06
N ASN A 90 -11.34 -8.15 -3.82
CA ASN A 90 -10.72 -6.88 -3.43
C ASN A 90 -9.57 -7.16 -2.44
N GLY A 91 -8.33 -6.93 -2.86
CA GLY A 91 -7.13 -7.19 -2.06
C GLY A 91 -6.14 -8.09 -2.80
N THR A 92 -5.58 -9.07 -2.10
CA THR A 92 -4.56 -9.96 -2.66
C THR A 92 -5.13 -11.35 -2.92
N MET A 93 -4.94 -11.88 -4.11
CA MET A 93 -5.32 -13.23 -4.50
C MET A 93 -4.09 -14.06 -4.88
N THR A 94 -3.78 -15.10 -4.10
CA THR A 94 -2.74 -16.08 -4.45
C THR A 94 -3.41 -17.31 -5.06
N ILE A 95 -3.20 -17.52 -6.35
CA ILE A 95 -3.71 -18.69 -7.08
C ILE A 95 -2.72 -19.83 -6.86
N ALA A 96 -3.20 -21.00 -6.45
CA ALA A 96 -2.39 -22.21 -6.33
C ALA A 96 -2.32 -22.97 -7.68
N PRO A 97 -1.26 -23.78 -7.92
CA PRO A 97 -1.12 -24.53 -9.17
C PRO A 97 -2.28 -25.48 -9.49
N ASP A 98 -3.00 -25.97 -8.47
CA ASP A 98 -4.14 -26.88 -8.62
C ASP A 98 -5.47 -26.17 -8.96
N ALA A 99 -5.47 -24.84 -9.06
CA ALA A 99 -6.69 -24.04 -9.20
C ALA A 99 -7.21 -23.90 -10.64
N GLY A 100 -6.50 -24.42 -11.63
CA GLY A 100 -6.81 -24.21 -13.04
C GLY A 100 -8.24 -24.58 -13.44
N ASP A 101 -8.73 -25.73 -12.97
CA ASP A 101 -10.10 -26.19 -13.29
C ASP A 101 -11.18 -25.39 -12.57
N ALA A 102 -10.90 -24.92 -11.35
CA ALA A 102 -11.80 -24.03 -10.62
C ALA A 102 -11.92 -22.68 -11.34
N LEU A 103 -10.79 -22.07 -11.73
CA LEU A 103 -10.76 -20.79 -12.48
C LEU A 103 -11.58 -20.87 -13.78
N ARG A 104 -11.45 -21.98 -14.52
CA ARG A 104 -12.15 -22.15 -15.80
C ARG A 104 -13.68 -22.20 -15.65
N GLN A 105 -14.18 -22.64 -14.50
CA GLN A 105 -15.61 -22.82 -14.25
C GLN A 105 -16.33 -21.54 -13.84
N TYR A 106 -15.61 -20.51 -13.36
CA TYR A 106 -16.21 -19.20 -13.13
C TYR A 106 -16.64 -18.55 -14.46
N MET A 107 -17.75 -17.81 -14.42
CA MET A 107 -18.23 -17.01 -15.57
C MET A 107 -17.26 -15.87 -15.88
N GLY A 108 -16.65 -15.32 -14.84
CA GLY A 108 -15.56 -14.36 -14.92
C GLY A 108 -15.14 -13.94 -13.52
N LEU A 109 -14.05 -13.20 -13.45
CA LEU A 109 -13.54 -12.62 -12.23
C LEU A 109 -13.24 -11.13 -12.44
N THR A 110 -13.52 -10.32 -11.43
CA THR A 110 -12.99 -8.96 -11.32
C THR A 110 -12.11 -8.91 -10.09
N ILE A 111 -10.82 -8.59 -10.26
CA ILE A 111 -9.86 -8.57 -9.16
C ILE A 111 -9.28 -7.16 -9.03
N ASN A 112 -9.52 -6.52 -7.89
CA ASN A 112 -8.98 -5.22 -7.54
C ASN A 112 -7.84 -5.40 -6.54
N GLY A 113 -6.59 -5.25 -6.99
CA GLY A 113 -5.40 -5.40 -6.17
C GLY A 113 -4.33 -6.32 -6.79
N LEU A 114 -3.67 -7.12 -5.97
CA LEU A 114 -2.52 -7.94 -6.37
C LEU A 114 -2.93 -9.39 -6.63
N VAL A 115 -2.55 -9.95 -7.77
CA VAL A 115 -2.70 -11.38 -8.09
C VAL A 115 -1.33 -12.03 -8.18
N LEU A 116 -1.13 -13.11 -7.43
CA LEU A 116 0.03 -13.99 -7.55
C LEU A 116 -0.43 -15.26 -8.27
N CYS A 117 0.08 -15.50 -9.48
CA CYS A 117 -0.39 -16.57 -10.36
C CYS A 117 0.75 -17.52 -10.79
N PRO A 118 0.59 -18.85 -10.73
CA PRO A 118 1.57 -19.76 -11.33
C PRO A 118 1.71 -19.48 -12.84
N ASP A 119 2.92 -19.57 -13.38
CA ASP A 119 3.18 -19.32 -14.81
C ASP A 119 2.26 -20.16 -15.72
N SER A 120 2.01 -21.42 -15.38
CA SER A 120 1.11 -22.30 -16.13
C SER A 120 -0.36 -21.84 -16.20
N LEU A 121 -0.81 -20.99 -15.26
CA LEU A 121 -2.19 -20.51 -15.18
C LEU A 121 -2.36 -19.06 -15.65
N ALA A 122 -1.29 -18.36 -16.02
CA ALA A 122 -1.35 -16.95 -16.43
C ALA A 122 -2.32 -16.72 -17.60
N THR A 123 -2.31 -17.60 -18.61
CA THR A 123 -3.22 -17.50 -19.76
C THR A 123 -4.68 -17.78 -19.39
N VAL A 124 -4.91 -18.72 -18.47
CA VAL A 124 -6.24 -19.04 -17.96
C VAL A 124 -6.79 -17.84 -17.20
N LEU A 125 -5.98 -17.25 -16.33
CA LEU A 125 -6.32 -16.05 -15.58
C LEU A 125 -6.65 -14.90 -16.55
N ALA A 126 -5.78 -14.61 -17.52
CA ALA A 126 -6.01 -13.55 -18.51
C ALA A 126 -7.31 -13.74 -19.32
N SER A 127 -7.72 -14.99 -19.57
CA SER A 127 -8.98 -15.28 -20.27
C SER A 127 -10.24 -15.16 -19.40
N LYS A 128 -10.09 -15.14 -18.07
CA LYS A 128 -11.19 -15.23 -17.12
C LYS A 128 -11.35 -14.02 -16.22
N ALA A 129 -10.28 -13.25 -16.01
CA ALA A 129 -10.25 -12.18 -15.05
C ALA A 129 -9.97 -10.83 -15.71
N ALA A 130 -10.73 -9.81 -15.30
CA ALA A 130 -10.33 -8.41 -15.40
C ALA A 130 -9.60 -8.05 -14.10
N VAL A 131 -8.32 -7.69 -14.19
CA VAL A 131 -7.51 -7.31 -13.03
C VAL A 131 -7.25 -5.81 -13.07
N ASN A 132 -7.76 -5.10 -12.07
CA ASN A 132 -7.44 -3.72 -11.78
C ASN A 132 -6.39 -3.67 -10.66
N GLY A 133 -5.12 -3.70 -11.06
CA GLY A 133 -3.98 -3.74 -10.15
C GLY A 133 -2.81 -4.47 -10.78
N LYS A 134 -2.07 -5.23 -9.97
CA LYS A 134 -0.84 -5.89 -10.40
C LYS A 134 -1.04 -7.40 -10.53
N ILE A 135 -0.53 -7.98 -11.60
CA ILE A 135 -0.37 -9.42 -11.74
C ILE A 135 1.12 -9.72 -11.67
N GLU A 136 1.50 -10.62 -10.76
CA GLU A 136 2.85 -11.17 -10.69
C GLU A 136 2.74 -12.69 -10.89
N THR A 137 3.53 -13.22 -11.83
CA THR A 137 3.60 -14.65 -12.03
C THR A 137 4.77 -15.26 -11.27
N TYR A 138 4.64 -16.52 -10.90
CA TYR A 138 5.67 -17.25 -10.16
C TYR A 138 5.84 -18.67 -10.71
N PRO A 139 7.05 -19.27 -10.55
CA PRO A 139 7.33 -20.61 -11.06
C PRO A 139 6.38 -21.67 -10.49
N ASP A 140 5.92 -22.57 -11.36
CA ASP A 140 5.05 -23.67 -10.95
C ASP A 140 5.67 -24.53 -9.83
N GLY A 141 4.86 -24.80 -8.80
CA GLY A 141 5.29 -25.61 -7.66
C GLY A 141 6.13 -24.87 -6.61
N ALA A 142 6.43 -23.58 -6.80
CA ALA A 142 7.08 -22.78 -5.77
C ALA A 142 6.18 -22.58 -4.53
N ALA A 143 6.79 -22.48 -3.36
CA ALA A 143 6.16 -21.92 -2.17
C ALA A 143 6.28 -20.39 -2.23
N VAL A 144 5.13 -19.71 -2.29
CA VAL A 144 5.06 -18.25 -2.33
C VAL A 144 5.29 -17.67 -0.94
N LEU A 145 6.30 -16.81 -0.82
CA LEU A 145 6.66 -16.08 0.40
C LEU A 145 6.10 -14.65 0.36
N LYS A 146 6.38 -13.88 1.41
CA LYS A 146 6.15 -12.42 1.40
C LYS A 146 6.99 -11.76 0.30
N SER A 147 6.58 -10.58 -0.16
CA SER A 147 7.31 -9.84 -1.22
C SER A 147 8.76 -9.56 -0.84
N ASN A 148 8.97 -9.09 0.39
CA ASN A 148 10.26 -9.06 1.08
C ASN A 148 10.25 -10.20 2.10
N ALA A 149 11.03 -11.24 1.87
CA ALA A 149 11.03 -12.44 2.71
C ALA A 149 12.37 -12.64 3.40
N VAL A 150 12.33 -12.69 4.73
CA VAL A 150 13.50 -12.98 5.56
C VAL A 150 13.75 -14.49 5.60
N ILE A 151 14.99 -14.87 5.31
CA ILE A 151 15.52 -16.22 5.37
C ILE A 151 16.46 -16.27 6.57
N ASP A 152 15.88 -16.58 7.73
CA ASP A 152 16.58 -16.71 9.00
C ASP A 152 16.81 -18.18 9.37
N ARG A 153 17.49 -18.43 10.48
CA ARG A 153 17.70 -19.79 11.00
C ARG A 153 16.38 -20.54 11.20
N THR A 154 15.30 -19.85 11.58
CA THR A 154 13.99 -20.48 11.82
C THR A 154 13.31 -20.90 10.52
N PHE A 155 13.57 -20.19 9.42
CA PHE A 155 13.17 -20.59 8.08
C PHE A 155 13.87 -21.90 7.71
N ALA A 156 15.20 -21.96 7.88
CA ALA A 156 15.98 -23.16 7.55
C ALA A 156 15.46 -24.42 8.26
N LEU A 157 15.08 -24.32 9.53
CA LEU A 157 14.49 -25.44 10.29
C LEU A 157 13.17 -25.98 9.71
N ARG A 158 12.41 -25.14 9.01
CA ARG A 158 11.09 -25.45 8.46
C ARG A 158 11.12 -25.67 6.94
N ALA A 159 12.27 -25.45 6.31
CA ALA A 159 12.41 -25.58 4.87
C ALA A 159 12.17 -27.03 4.42
N GLU A 160 11.29 -27.20 3.45
CA GLU A 160 10.94 -28.48 2.86
C GLU A 160 12.05 -28.94 1.90
N PRO A 161 12.51 -30.20 1.99
CA PRO A 161 13.53 -30.71 1.08
C PRO A 161 13.12 -30.61 -0.40
N GLY A 162 14.03 -30.14 -1.25
CA GLY A 162 13.83 -30.00 -2.69
C GLY A 162 12.89 -28.85 -3.11
N ARG A 163 12.39 -28.07 -2.16
CA ARG A 163 11.38 -27.04 -2.40
C ARG A 163 11.99 -25.79 -3.02
N LEU A 164 11.30 -25.23 -4.01
CA LEU A 164 11.55 -23.89 -4.53
C LEU A 164 10.73 -22.88 -3.72
N TYR A 165 11.37 -21.85 -3.20
CA TYR A 165 10.72 -20.72 -2.54
C TYR A 165 10.82 -19.48 -3.41
N TRP A 166 9.73 -18.73 -3.50
CA TRP A 166 9.67 -17.55 -4.35
C TRP A 166 9.16 -16.34 -3.59
N ALA A 167 9.84 -15.21 -3.74
CA ALA A 167 9.41 -13.91 -3.26
C ALA A 167 9.33 -12.94 -4.44
N SER A 168 8.34 -12.06 -4.46
CA SER A 168 8.12 -11.21 -5.64
C SER A 168 9.09 -10.04 -5.77
N GLN A 169 9.68 -9.59 -4.66
CA GLN A 169 10.71 -8.57 -4.67
C GLN A 169 12.04 -9.18 -4.26
N ARG A 170 12.20 -9.48 -2.97
CA ARG A 170 13.51 -9.82 -2.42
C ARG A 170 13.50 -10.91 -1.37
N LEU A 171 14.63 -11.60 -1.29
CA LEU A 171 14.96 -12.53 -0.21
C LEU A 171 16.10 -11.94 0.62
N ILE A 172 15.97 -11.93 1.94
CA ILE A 172 16.90 -11.27 2.86
C ILE A 172 17.50 -12.32 3.79
N ALA A 173 18.77 -12.66 3.59
CA ALA A 173 19.51 -13.63 4.39
C ALA A 173 20.71 -12.93 5.05
N VAL A 174 20.45 -12.37 6.23
CA VAL A 174 21.44 -11.59 7.02
C VAL A 174 21.61 -12.12 8.45
N ASP A 175 20.95 -13.23 8.78
CA ASP A 175 21.04 -13.85 10.10
C ASP A 175 22.33 -14.66 10.21
N ASP A 176 23.25 -14.25 11.10
CA ASP A 176 24.51 -14.96 11.40
C ASP A 176 24.30 -16.43 11.83
N GLY A 177 23.10 -16.78 12.30
CA GLY A 177 22.73 -18.14 12.69
C GLY A 177 22.22 -19.00 11.53
N LEU A 178 22.11 -18.47 10.32
CA LEU A 178 21.68 -19.21 9.13
C LEU A 178 22.78 -20.14 8.62
N ASP A 179 22.41 -21.36 8.25
CA ASP A 179 23.32 -22.33 7.63
C ASP A 179 22.93 -22.57 6.16
N GLY A 180 23.68 -21.94 5.25
CA GLY A 180 23.47 -22.11 3.82
C GLY A 180 23.82 -23.51 3.32
N GLU A 181 24.76 -24.21 3.95
CA GLU A 181 25.10 -25.60 3.61
C GLU A 181 23.96 -26.56 3.99
N GLU A 182 23.29 -26.33 5.12
CA GLU A 182 22.11 -27.11 5.52
C GLU A 182 20.97 -26.95 4.51
N LEU A 183 20.72 -25.72 4.05
CA LEU A 183 19.73 -25.45 3.00
C LEU A 183 20.11 -26.11 1.68
N ALA A 184 21.40 -26.05 1.31
CA ALA A 184 21.93 -26.73 0.12
C ALA A 184 21.76 -28.25 0.22
N ALA A 185 22.06 -28.85 1.37
CA ALA A 185 21.91 -30.28 1.62
C ALA A 185 20.44 -30.73 1.55
N LYS A 186 19.50 -29.86 1.93
CA LYS A 186 18.05 -30.07 1.73
C LYS A 186 17.64 -29.93 0.26
N GLY A 187 18.49 -29.41 -0.62
CA GLY A 187 18.16 -29.14 -2.02
C GLY A 187 17.16 -28.00 -2.20
N VAL A 188 17.12 -27.08 -1.23
CA VAL A 188 16.26 -25.89 -1.29
C VAL A 188 16.74 -24.98 -2.42
N ARG A 189 15.78 -24.36 -3.11
CA ARG A 189 16.06 -23.35 -4.14
C ARG A 189 15.27 -22.08 -3.88
N PHE A 190 15.78 -20.97 -4.36
CA PHE A 190 15.22 -19.65 -4.17
C PHE A 190 15.07 -18.91 -5.50
N ALA A 191 13.99 -18.15 -5.66
CA ALA A 191 13.78 -17.27 -6.80
C ALA A 191 13.19 -15.95 -6.33
N ALA A 192 13.83 -14.85 -6.69
CA ALA A 192 13.36 -13.48 -6.44
C ALA A 192 13.99 -12.54 -7.46
N ARG A 193 13.58 -11.26 -7.47
CA ARG A 193 14.28 -10.24 -8.26
C ARG A 193 15.64 -9.96 -7.67
N GLU A 194 15.70 -9.84 -6.35
CA GLU A 194 16.92 -9.55 -5.61
C GLU A 194 17.09 -10.48 -4.41
N ALA A 195 18.33 -10.71 -4.02
CA ALA A 195 18.65 -11.39 -2.78
C ALA A 195 19.77 -10.66 -2.04
N TYR A 196 19.49 -10.29 -0.80
CA TYR A 196 20.41 -9.59 0.09
C TYR A 196 21.07 -10.62 0.98
N LEU A 197 22.38 -10.80 0.84
CA LEU A 197 23.18 -11.79 1.55
C LEU A 197 24.28 -11.08 2.31
N THR A 198 24.58 -11.50 3.54
CA THR A 198 25.81 -11.04 4.19
C THR A 198 27.04 -11.66 3.53
N GLU A 199 28.20 -11.01 3.66
CA GLU A 199 29.48 -11.49 3.15
C GLU A 199 29.75 -12.95 3.54
N SER A 200 29.52 -13.30 4.81
CA SER A 200 29.71 -14.65 5.35
C SER A 200 28.77 -15.71 4.74
N LEU A 201 27.57 -15.31 4.32
CA LEU A 201 26.57 -16.22 3.74
C LEU A 201 26.68 -16.33 2.22
N ALA A 202 27.27 -15.34 1.56
CA ALA A 202 27.28 -15.19 0.10
C ALA A 202 27.71 -16.46 -0.64
N GLU A 203 28.84 -17.07 -0.27
CA GLU A 203 29.38 -18.25 -0.97
C GLU A 203 28.49 -19.48 -0.87
N SER A 204 27.89 -19.72 0.30
CA SER A 204 27.05 -20.89 0.56
C SER A 204 25.63 -20.74 -0.01
N MET A 205 25.11 -19.51 0.01
CA MET A 205 23.73 -19.22 -0.38
C MET A 205 23.58 -18.91 -1.88
N ALA A 206 24.56 -18.24 -2.51
CA ALA A 206 24.47 -17.83 -3.92
C ALA A 206 24.08 -18.97 -4.89
N PRO A 207 24.62 -20.22 -4.78
CA PRO A 207 24.24 -21.32 -5.67
C PRO A 207 22.79 -21.81 -5.52
N LEU A 208 22.09 -21.42 -4.45
CA LEU A 208 20.70 -21.81 -4.20
C LEU A 208 19.69 -20.92 -4.92
N PHE A 209 20.13 -19.75 -5.39
CA PHE A 209 19.29 -18.80 -6.11
C PHE A 209 19.22 -19.12 -7.60
N ASP A 210 18.10 -18.76 -8.20
CA ASP A 210 17.94 -18.75 -9.65
C ASP A 210 18.98 -17.82 -10.30
N PRO A 211 19.56 -18.18 -11.47
CA PRO A 211 20.56 -17.35 -12.14
C PRO A 211 20.12 -15.92 -12.46
N ASP A 212 18.82 -15.67 -12.59
CA ASP A 212 18.27 -14.34 -12.88
C ASP A 212 18.08 -13.48 -11.61
N THR A 213 18.29 -14.04 -10.41
CA THR A 213 18.24 -13.28 -9.16
C THR A 213 19.49 -12.42 -8.99
N ARG A 214 19.31 -11.09 -8.88
CA ARG A 214 20.41 -10.16 -8.58
C ARG A 214 20.82 -10.31 -7.12
N LEU A 215 22.08 -10.69 -6.89
CA LEU A 215 22.65 -10.76 -5.55
C LEU A 215 23.20 -9.40 -5.13
N VAL A 216 22.87 -8.95 -3.93
CA VAL A 216 23.45 -7.79 -3.25
C VAL A 216 24.13 -8.31 -2.00
N ILE A 217 25.43 -8.03 -1.88
CA ILE A 217 26.23 -8.47 -0.74
C ILE A 217 26.31 -7.32 0.26
N LEU A 218 25.92 -7.59 1.50
CA LEU A 218 25.89 -6.65 2.60
C LEU A 218 26.99 -6.99 3.61
N PRO A 219 27.53 -6.01 4.36
CA PRO A 219 28.43 -6.28 5.47
C PRO A 219 27.82 -7.24 6.49
N ASP A 220 28.64 -8.11 7.09
CA ASP A 220 28.21 -8.95 8.20
C ASP A 220 27.66 -8.09 9.37
N GLY A 221 26.59 -8.57 10.01
CA GLY A 221 25.93 -7.83 11.10
C GLY A 221 25.00 -6.69 10.67
N THR A 222 24.71 -6.54 9.37
CA THR A 222 23.74 -5.55 8.87
C THR A 222 22.35 -5.76 9.45
N ALA A 223 21.84 -4.76 10.17
CA ALA A 223 20.45 -4.70 10.59
C ALA A 223 19.56 -4.26 9.43
N VAL A 224 18.46 -4.98 9.20
CA VAL A 224 17.54 -4.70 8.08
C VAL A 224 16.15 -4.37 8.62
N GLU A 225 15.69 -3.15 8.35
CA GLU A 225 14.30 -2.74 8.56
C GLU A 225 13.55 -2.74 7.23
N GLN A 226 12.38 -3.39 7.20
CA GLN A 226 11.64 -3.65 5.96
C GLN A 226 10.59 -2.58 5.62
N ASP A 227 10.28 -1.70 6.57
CA ASP A 227 9.35 -0.59 6.44
C ASP A 227 10.06 0.73 6.85
N ASP A 228 9.32 1.81 7.00
CA ASP A 228 9.85 3.08 7.51
C ASP A 228 10.36 2.94 8.94
N LEU A 229 11.41 3.70 9.25
CA LEU A 229 12.12 3.60 10.52
C LEU A 229 12.38 4.97 11.15
N THR A 230 11.83 5.19 12.34
CA THR A 230 12.13 6.36 13.17
C THR A 230 13.08 5.99 14.31
N LEU A 231 14.25 6.60 14.36
CA LEU A 231 15.29 6.34 15.37
C LEU A 231 15.64 7.57 16.19
N ASN A 232 15.88 7.31 17.48
CA ASN A 232 16.67 8.18 18.33
C ASN A 232 18.08 7.60 18.53
N GLY A 233 18.97 8.41 19.12
CA GLY A 233 20.39 8.02 19.24
C GLY A 233 20.58 6.72 20.03
N ALA A 234 19.72 6.44 21.01
CA ALA A 234 19.77 5.19 21.76
C ALA A 234 19.29 3.97 20.95
N ALA A 235 18.27 4.14 20.10
CA ALA A 235 17.79 3.09 19.22
C ALA A 235 18.80 2.78 18.11
N LEU A 236 19.39 3.80 17.50
CA LEU A 236 20.39 3.65 16.44
C LEU A 236 21.61 2.85 16.92
N ARG A 237 22.16 3.19 18.10
CA ARG A 237 23.29 2.44 18.70
C ARG A 237 23.02 0.95 18.94
N ARG A 238 21.75 0.53 19.02
CA ARG A 238 21.39 -0.87 19.24
C ARG A 238 21.35 -1.69 17.96
N LEU A 239 21.32 -1.04 16.79
CA LEU A 239 21.23 -1.71 15.49
C LEU A 239 22.60 -2.17 14.97
N GLY A 240 23.70 -1.76 15.62
CA GLY A 240 25.07 -2.08 15.19
C GLY A 240 25.67 -0.98 14.33
N SER A 241 26.71 -1.31 13.56
CA SER A 241 27.42 -0.36 12.69
C SER A 241 27.00 -0.44 11.21
N SER A 242 26.02 -1.29 10.87
CA SER A 242 25.53 -1.43 9.49
C SER A 242 24.01 -1.49 9.48
N LEU A 243 23.37 -0.58 8.75
CA LEU A 243 21.92 -0.44 8.70
C LEU A 243 21.43 -0.38 7.25
N LEU A 244 20.39 -1.13 6.97
CA LEU A 244 19.62 -1.08 5.74
C LEU A 244 18.15 -0.83 6.08
N VAL A 245 17.55 0.20 5.48
CA VAL A 245 16.13 0.54 5.61
C VAL A 245 15.46 0.49 4.23
N LEU A 246 14.42 -0.32 4.10
CA LEU A 246 13.68 -0.50 2.83
C LEU A 246 12.54 0.51 2.63
N GLY A 247 12.29 1.36 3.63
CA GLY A 247 11.42 2.53 3.55
C GLY A 247 12.18 3.80 3.92
N ASP A 248 11.47 4.77 4.48
CA ASP A 248 12.05 6.04 4.91
C ASP A 248 12.83 5.92 6.21
N LEU A 249 13.86 6.74 6.40
CA LEU A 249 14.62 6.84 7.64
C LEU A 249 14.44 8.22 8.28
N ARG A 250 13.94 8.25 9.52
CA ARG A 250 13.66 9.46 10.29
C ARG A 250 14.54 9.50 11.53
N LEU A 251 15.40 10.51 11.65
CA LEU A 251 16.39 10.62 12.73
C LEU A 251 16.10 11.83 13.63
N THR A 252 16.19 11.64 14.95
CA THR A 252 16.14 12.76 15.90
C THR A 252 17.53 13.38 16.11
N ASP A 253 17.54 14.58 16.68
CA ASP A 253 18.73 15.42 16.95
C ASP A 253 19.82 14.77 17.80
N ASP A 254 19.48 13.76 18.60
CA ASP A 254 20.44 13.02 19.43
C ASP A 254 21.13 11.86 18.69
N CYS A 255 20.88 11.68 17.39
CA CYS A 255 21.48 10.62 16.57
C CYS A 255 22.88 10.95 16.03
N ALA A 256 23.36 12.19 16.09
CA ALA A 256 24.59 12.63 15.40
C ALA A 256 25.82 11.72 15.64
N GLU A 257 26.12 11.41 16.91
CA GLU A 257 27.24 10.53 17.27
C GLU A 257 27.04 9.11 16.74
N ALA A 258 25.85 8.54 16.98
CA ALA A 258 25.52 7.18 16.56
C ALA A 258 25.44 7.00 15.04
N LEU A 259 25.06 8.05 14.32
CA LEU A 259 25.05 8.08 12.86
C LEU A 259 26.48 8.11 12.32
N SER A 260 27.34 8.96 12.88
CA SER A 260 28.74 9.07 12.47
C SER A 260 29.55 7.78 12.73
N ASP A 261 29.09 6.95 13.68
CA ASP A 261 29.70 5.67 14.02
C ASP A 261 29.28 4.52 13.09
N LEU A 262 28.39 4.75 12.12
CA LEU A 262 28.00 3.73 11.15
C LEU A 262 29.11 3.52 10.10
N ASP A 263 29.40 2.26 9.83
CA ASP A 263 30.25 1.83 8.71
C ASP A 263 29.45 1.75 7.41
N TYR A 264 28.16 1.38 7.50
CA TYR A 264 27.29 1.21 6.34
C TYR A 264 25.87 1.71 6.62
N LEU A 265 25.35 2.53 5.71
CA LEU A 265 23.96 2.97 5.70
C LEU A 265 23.39 2.85 4.30
N GLN A 266 22.33 2.06 4.13
CA GLN A 266 21.53 2.05 2.93
C GLN A 266 20.08 2.41 3.26
N VAL A 267 19.49 3.33 2.51
CA VAL A 267 18.09 3.73 2.63
C VAL A 267 17.46 3.77 1.24
N GLU A 268 16.38 3.00 1.05
CA GLU A 268 15.65 2.98 -0.23
C GLU A 268 14.62 4.11 -0.34
N GLY A 269 14.02 4.52 0.79
CA GLY A 269 13.14 5.69 0.87
C GLY A 269 13.90 6.99 1.14
N ASP A 270 13.17 7.98 1.63
CA ASP A 270 13.71 9.30 1.93
C ASP A 270 14.33 9.35 3.33
N VAL A 271 15.35 10.20 3.51
CA VAL A 271 16.02 10.40 4.80
C VAL A 271 15.64 11.75 5.38
N TYR A 272 15.08 11.77 6.58
CA TYR A 272 14.66 12.98 7.29
C TYR A 272 15.51 13.15 8.54
N LEU A 273 16.31 14.22 8.61
CA LEU A 273 17.19 14.50 9.74
C LEU A 273 17.35 16.00 9.99
N PRO A 274 17.61 16.44 11.24
CA PRO A 274 17.91 17.85 11.52
C PRO A 274 19.09 18.37 10.70
N GLU A 275 19.05 19.64 10.29
CA GLU A 275 20.13 20.28 9.53
C GLU A 275 21.50 20.17 10.23
N SER A 276 21.51 20.18 11.57
CA SER A 276 22.73 20.02 12.38
C SER A 276 23.43 18.66 12.22
N MET A 277 22.78 17.68 11.58
CA MET A 277 23.32 16.33 11.39
C MET A 277 23.87 16.09 9.98
N ALA A 278 23.94 17.09 9.11
CA ALA A 278 24.51 16.94 7.77
C ALA A 278 25.93 16.35 7.79
N ASP A 279 26.82 16.93 8.61
CA ASP A 279 28.19 16.44 8.76
C ASP A 279 28.26 15.01 9.32
N ALA A 280 27.28 14.60 10.14
CA ALA A 280 27.22 13.26 10.72
C ALA A 280 26.78 12.22 9.68
N LEU A 281 25.88 12.57 8.76
CA LEU A 281 25.51 11.72 7.64
C LEU A 281 26.68 11.57 6.66
N ASP A 282 27.36 12.67 6.34
CA ASP A 282 28.54 12.67 5.44
C ASP A 282 29.74 11.89 6.03
N ALA A 283 29.77 11.68 7.35
CA ALA A 283 30.82 10.93 8.03
C ALA A 283 30.65 9.41 7.94
N VAL A 284 29.47 8.91 7.53
CA VAL A 284 29.22 7.48 7.37
C VAL A 284 30.14 6.92 6.28
N THR A 285 30.81 5.79 6.56
CA THR A 285 31.86 5.28 5.67
C THR A 285 31.33 4.89 4.29
N GLU A 286 30.23 4.15 4.24
CA GLU A 286 29.53 3.80 3.01
C GLU A 286 28.06 4.17 3.13
N THR A 287 27.57 5.01 2.20
CA THR A 287 26.18 5.44 2.18
C THR A 287 25.56 5.23 0.80
N ILE A 288 24.42 4.55 0.75
CA ILE A 288 23.63 4.32 -0.46
C ILE A 288 22.22 4.84 -0.21
N LEU A 289 21.88 5.98 -0.82
CA LEU A 289 20.58 6.63 -0.68
C LEU A 289 19.89 6.63 -2.05
N ASP A 290 18.77 5.92 -2.16
CA ASP A 290 17.97 5.90 -3.38
C ASP A 290 16.94 7.05 -3.42
N GLY A 291 16.48 7.51 -2.24
CA GLY A 291 15.59 8.66 -2.06
C GLY A 291 16.31 9.99 -1.81
N GLU A 292 15.53 11.01 -1.48
CA GLU A 292 16.00 12.36 -1.14
C GLU A 292 16.40 12.50 0.33
N VAL A 293 17.26 13.47 0.61
CA VAL A 293 17.66 13.83 1.98
C VAL A 293 17.02 15.16 2.36
N HIS A 294 16.12 15.12 3.34
CA HIS A 294 15.40 16.26 3.88
C HIS A 294 16.06 16.74 5.18
N TYR A 295 16.73 17.89 5.09
CA TYR A 295 17.25 18.59 6.26
C TYR A 295 16.15 19.41 6.93
N LEU A 296 15.75 18.98 8.11
CA LEU A 296 14.58 19.52 8.81
C LEU A 296 14.94 20.77 9.62
N ALA A 297 14.14 21.82 9.45
CA ALA A 297 14.22 23.03 10.26
C ALA A 297 13.48 22.85 11.60
N GLY A 298 13.96 23.49 12.66
CA GLY A 298 13.34 23.43 13.98
C GLY A 298 13.31 22.01 14.59
N LYS A 299 12.39 21.77 15.53
CA LYS A 299 12.27 20.46 16.19
C LYS A 299 11.43 19.50 15.33
N PRO A 300 11.96 18.32 14.95
CA PRO A 300 11.18 17.35 14.20
C PRO A 300 10.20 16.57 15.09
N LEU A 301 9.01 16.33 14.57
CA LEU A 301 7.95 15.51 15.17
C LEU A 301 7.50 14.46 14.15
N PHE A 302 7.86 13.21 14.42
CA PHE A 302 7.56 12.07 13.57
C PHE A 302 6.32 11.29 14.03
N ASP A 303 5.62 10.69 13.06
CA ASP A 303 4.64 9.61 13.21
C ASP A 303 3.51 9.90 14.21
N LYS A 304 3.06 11.16 14.29
CA LYS A 304 1.97 11.55 15.20
C LYS A 304 0.63 11.15 14.61
N LEU A 305 -0.09 10.27 15.32
CA LEU A 305 -1.47 9.92 14.96
C LEU A 305 -2.39 11.15 15.00
N ASN A 306 -2.30 11.95 16.07
CA ASN A 306 -3.01 13.21 16.21
C ASN A 306 -2.10 14.22 16.91
N ILE A 307 -1.99 15.41 16.33
CA ILE A 307 -1.24 16.52 16.93
C ILE A 307 -1.96 17.84 16.70
N THR A 308 -2.08 18.61 17.78
CA THR A 308 -2.52 20.01 17.70
C THR A 308 -1.32 20.91 17.87
N VAL A 309 -1.11 21.80 16.91
CA VAL A 309 -0.12 22.87 17.00
C VAL A 309 -0.85 24.13 17.41
N ASP A 310 -0.66 24.53 18.65
CA ASP A 310 -1.16 25.78 19.21
C ASP A 310 -0.02 26.78 19.43
N ARG A 311 -0.36 28.02 19.82
CA ARG A 311 0.64 29.03 20.15
C ARG A 311 1.61 28.54 21.23
N SER A 312 1.10 27.85 22.25
CA SER A 312 1.90 27.34 23.36
C SER A 312 3.00 26.38 22.91
N LEU A 313 2.70 25.52 21.94
CA LEU A 313 3.64 24.56 21.40
C LEU A 313 4.72 25.26 20.56
N LEU A 314 4.35 26.22 19.71
CA LEU A 314 5.33 27.03 18.97
C LEU A 314 6.22 27.85 19.91
N ASP A 315 5.65 28.44 20.96
CA ASP A 315 6.42 29.19 21.96
C ASP A 315 7.42 28.30 22.72
N ALA A 316 7.13 27.00 22.85
CA ALA A 316 8.05 26.02 23.45
C ALA A 316 9.22 25.63 22.53
N PHE A 317 9.07 25.81 21.22
CA PHE A 317 10.06 25.48 20.18
C PHE A 317 10.29 26.69 19.27
N PRO A 318 11.06 27.70 19.72
CA PRO A 318 11.20 28.98 19.03
C PRO A 318 11.89 28.88 17.66
N ASP A 319 12.66 27.82 17.43
CA ASP A 319 13.30 27.54 16.15
C ASP A 319 12.33 26.88 15.13
N GLY A 320 11.07 26.67 15.52
CA GLY A 320 10.02 26.07 14.71
C GLY A 320 9.85 24.57 14.91
N LEU A 321 8.90 23.99 14.18
CA LEU A 321 8.57 22.57 14.16
C LEU A 321 8.54 22.06 12.72
N THR A 322 9.09 20.87 12.51
CA THR A 322 8.86 20.12 11.27
C THR A 322 8.08 18.87 11.60
N LEU A 323 6.91 18.71 10.97
CA LEU A 323 6.05 17.54 11.14
C LEU A 323 6.23 16.61 9.96
N VAL A 324 6.55 15.34 10.22
CA VAL A 324 6.83 14.34 9.18
C VAL A 324 5.97 13.10 9.45
N ASP A 325 5.31 12.58 8.41
CA ASP A 325 4.43 11.40 8.46
C ASP A 325 3.38 11.47 9.59
N CYS A 326 2.79 12.65 9.78
CA CYS A 326 1.72 12.83 10.77
C CYS A 326 0.35 12.57 10.14
N GLN A 327 -0.48 11.77 10.83
CA GLN A 327 -1.76 11.32 10.27
C GLN A 327 -2.82 12.45 10.31
N ASN A 328 -3.02 13.07 11.48
CA ASN A 328 -3.98 14.17 11.64
C ASN A 328 -3.31 15.35 12.36
N VAL A 329 -3.00 16.39 11.61
CA VAL A 329 -2.45 17.65 12.13
C VAL A 329 -3.58 18.67 12.24
N THR A 330 -3.72 19.30 13.40
CA THR A 330 -4.67 20.40 13.62
C THR A 330 -3.91 21.67 13.98
N LEU A 331 -4.11 22.74 13.21
CA LEU A 331 -3.58 24.06 13.54
C LEU A 331 -4.63 24.86 14.28
N ASP A 332 -4.27 25.39 15.44
CA ASP A 332 -5.18 26.19 16.25
C ASP A 332 -5.42 27.60 15.66
N GLY A 333 -6.59 28.17 15.97
CA GLY A 333 -6.99 29.52 15.53
C GLY A 333 -6.14 30.66 16.10
N SER A 334 -5.32 30.40 17.12
CA SER A 334 -4.35 31.37 17.67
C SER A 334 -3.12 31.61 16.79
N LEU A 335 -2.90 30.78 15.77
CA LEU A 335 -1.79 30.91 14.83
C LEU A 335 -2.10 31.92 13.73
N THR A 336 -1.06 32.57 13.22
CA THR A 336 -1.11 33.48 12.08
C THR A 336 -0.47 32.84 10.85
N PRO A 337 -0.76 33.34 9.63
CA PRO A 337 -0.08 32.86 8.42
C PRO A 337 1.44 32.97 8.48
N ALA A 338 1.97 34.00 9.15
CA ALA A 338 3.42 34.16 9.35
C ALA A 338 3.98 33.07 10.27
N ASP A 339 3.26 32.71 11.33
CA ASP A 339 3.69 31.61 12.21
C ASP A 339 3.81 30.28 11.44
N VAL A 340 2.91 30.05 10.50
CA VAL A 340 2.94 28.83 9.66
C VAL A 340 4.10 28.89 8.66
N ILE A 341 4.29 30.03 7.97
CA ILE A 341 5.33 30.14 6.93
C ILE A 341 6.73 30.12 7.53
N ASP A 342 6.93 30.80 8.66
CA ASP A 342 8.27 31.03 9.20
C ASP A 342 8.71 29.93 10.19
N HIS A 343 7.77 29.18 10.77
CA HIS A 343 8.07 28.26 11.86
C HIS A 343 7.50 26.84 11.69
N LEU A 344 6.79 26.53 10.61
CA LEU A 344 6.26 25.19 10.35
C LEU A 344 6.70 24.66 8.98
N ALA A 345 7.02 23.37 8.95
CA ALA A 345 7.16 22.60 7.73
C ALA A 345 6.41 21.27 7.88
N PHE A 346 5.86 20.77 6.78
CA PHE A 346 5.11 19.51 6.76
C PHE A 346 5.61 18.61 5.64
N TYR A 347 5.92 17.36 5.97
CA TYR A 347 6.29 16.31 5.02
C TYR A 347 5.36 15.11 5.21
N ASP A 348 4.78 14.63 4.12
CA ASP A 348 3.97 13.40 4.06
C ASP A 348 2.86 13.32 5.12
N CYS A 349 2.33 14.50 5.49
CA CYS A 349 1.22 14.58 6.43
C CYS A 349 -0.08 14.25 5.71
N LYS A 350 -0.81 13.26 6.23
CA LYS A 350 -2.00 12.72 5.58
C LYS A 350 -3.15 13.73 5.56
N SER A 351 -3.43 14.37 6.68
CA SER A 351 -4.49 15.36 6.81
C SER A 351 -4.07 16.53 7.69
N ILE A 352 -4.28 17.75 7.18
CA ILE A 352 -4.08 18.98 7.94
C ILE A 352 -5.39 19.77 8.00
N THR A 353 -5.92 19.93 9.20
CA THR A 353 -7.10 20.75 9.49
C THR A 353 -6.64 22.09 10.05
N CYS A 354 -7.08 23.19 9.43
CA CYS A 354 -6.73 24.53 9.90
C CYS A 354 -7.86 25.55 9.65
N PRO A 355 -7.85 26.70 10.37
CA PRO A 355 -8.70 27.83 10.04
C PRO A 355 -8.53 28.27 8.58
N ALA A 356 -9.62 28.74 7.96
CA ALA A 356 -9.61 29.16 6.56
C ALA A 356 -8.53 30.21 6.22
N ALA A 357 -8.15 31.05 7.19
CA ALA A 357 -7.10 32.05 7.03
C ALA A 357 -5.69 31.46 6.88
N LEU A 358 -5.45 30.22 7.33
CA LEU A 358 -4.13 29.57 7.32
C LEU A 358 -3.91 28.66 6.11
N VAL A 359 -4.98 28.27 5.40
CA VAL A 359 -4.91 27.30 4.28
C VAL A 359 -3.84 27.64 3.24
N SER A 360 -3.75 28.93 2.85
CA SER A 360 -2.74 29.35 1.85
C SER A 360 -1.32 29.26 2.38
N ALA A 361 -1.10 29.51 3.67
CA ALA A 361 0.21 29.39 4.29
C ALA A 361 0.61 27.91 4.42
N VAL A 362 -0.32 27.05 4.85
CA VAL A 362 -0.11 25.59 4.94
C VAL A 362 0.28 25.01 3.59
N ASN A 363 -0.45 25.34 2.53
CA ASN A 363 -0.14 24.87 1.17
C ASN A 363 1.22 25.37 0.63
N ALA A 364 1.76 26.45 1.20
CA ALA A 364 3.05 26.99 0.76
C ALA A 364 4.26 26.26 1.39
N VAL A 365 4.07 25.59 2.53
CA VAL A 365 5.16 24.97 3.32
C VAL A 365 5.00 23.46 3.51
N ALA A 366 4.02 22.86 2.83
CA ALA A 366 3.78 21.43 2.88
C ALA A 366 4.25 20.72 1.61
N ASP A 367 4.89 19.58 1.82
CA ASP A 367 5.39 18.67 0.79
C ASP A 367 4.81 17.26 1.00
N GLY A 368 4.61 16.50 -0.07
CA GLY A 368 4.06 15.13 0.01
C GLY A 368 2.63 15.01 0.57
N MET A 369 1.85 16.09 0.53
CA MET A 369 0.60 16.22 1.28
C MET A 369 -0.59 15.41 0.73
N GLY A 370 -1.40 14.86 1.64
CA GLY A 370 -2.70 14.26 1.34
C GLY A 370 -3.83 15.28 1.12
N SER A 371 -4.47 15.75 2.20
CA SER A 371 -5.58 16.72 2.14
C SER A 371 -5.48 17.86 3.15
N VAL A 372 -5.78 19.10 2.74
CA VAL A 372 -5.99 20.24 3.64
C VAL A 372 -7.47 20.57 3.70
N SER A 373 -8.02 20.59 4.91
CA SER A 373 -9.40 21.01 5.16
C SER A 373 -9.44 22.32 5.94
N ALA A 374 -10.31 23.21 5.48
CA ALA A 374 -10.70 24.38 6.26
C ALA A 374 -11.77 23.95 7.24
N GLY A 375 -11.46 23.93 8.54
CA GLY A 375 -12.42 23.54 9.57
C GLY A 375 -12.08 24.18 10.90
N ASP A 376 -13.05 24.85 11.52
CA ASP A 376 -13.01 25.05 12.97
C ASP A 376 -13.27 23.68 13.60
N SER A 377 -12.52 23.35 14.65
CA SER A 377 -12.50 22.03 15.28
C SER A 377 -13.90 21.38 15.40
N GLY A 378 -14.14 20.35 14.58
CA GLY A 378 -15.23 19.40 14.70
C GLY A 378 -16.48 19.71 13.88
N GLU A 379 -16.54 19.18 12.66
CA GLU A 379 -17.79 18.68 12.06
C GLU A 379 -17.46 17.80 10.84
N GLU A 380 -18.01 16.59 10.81
CA GLU A 380 -18.02 15.72 9.63
C GLU A 380 -18.74 16.45 8.49
N ASP A 381 -18.14 16.41 7.29
CA ASP A 381 -18.70 16.95 6.06
C ASP A 381 -20.12 16.38 5.84
N SER A 382 -21.14 17.18 6.17
CA SER A 382 -22.48 17.00 5.66
C SER A 382 -22.69 18.03 4.56
N THR A 383 -22.55 17.58 3.31
CA THR A 383 -22.96 18.38 2.16
C THR A 383 -24.44 18.75 2.26
N PRO A 384 -24.87 19.93 1.77
CA PRO A 384 -26.26 20.37 1.89
C PRO A 384 -27.18 19.41 1.12
N ASP A 385 -28.18 18.86 1.81
CA ASP A 385 -29.27 18.05 1.25
C ASP A 385 -30.20 18.96 0.43
N ASP A 386 -30.05 18.93 -0.90
CA ASP A 386 -31.04 19.47 -1.84
C ASP A 386 -32.17 18.44 -1.91
N GLY A 387 -33.25 18.66 -1.16
CA GLY A 387 -34.28 17.66 -0.82
C GLY A 387 -35.03 16.95 -1.96
N ASP A 388 -34.66 17.18 -3.22
CA ASP A 388 -35.12 16.48 -4.42
C ASP A 388 -34.09 15.47 -5.00
N VAL A 389 -32.91 15.33 -4.38
CA VAL A 389 -31.84 14.40 -4.81
C VAL A 389 -31.71 13.25 -3.81
N GLN A 390 -32.04 12.04 -4.24
CA GLN A 390 -31.72 10.83 -3.50
C GLN A 390 -30.32 10.36 -3.88
N ARG A 391 -29.40 10.36 -2.91
CA ARG A 391 -28.04 9.81 -3.05
C ARG A 391 -27.91 8.44 -2.40
N ILE A 392 -27.19 7.56 -3.07
CA ILE A 392 -26.84 6.23 -2.58
C ILE A 392 -25.33 6.07 -2.72
N ASP A 393 -24.63 6.07 -1.58
CA ASP A 393 -23.20 5.85 -1.50
C ASP A 393 -22.96 4.49 -0.83
N ALA A 394 -22.56 3.49 -1.61
CA ALA A 394 -22.46 2.11 -1.13
C ALA A 394 -21.36 1.32 -1.83
N MET A 395 -20.75 0.35 -1.14
CA MET A 395 -19.78 -0.56 -1.78
C MET A 395 -20.40 -1.42 -2.89
N SER A 396 -21.66 -1.82 -2.73
CA SER A 396 -22.40 -2.55 -3.76
C SER A 396 -23.88 -2.20 -3.70
N TYR A 397 -24.51 -2.03 -4.85
CA TYR A 397 -25.93 -1.70 -4.94
C TYR A 397 -26.64 -2.55 -5.99
N ILE A 398 -27.88 -2.97 -5.69
CA ILE A 398 -28.77 -3.64 -6.64
C ILE A 398 -29.91 -2.68 -6.92
N LEU A 399 -30.05 -2.24 -8.17
CA LEU A 399 -31.11 -1.35 -8.62
C LEU A 399 -32.37 -2.11 -9.02
#